data_AF-A0A6B3H8Q0-F1
#
_entry.id   AF-A0A6B3H8Q0-F1
#
_cell.length_a   1.000
_cell.length_b   1.000
_cell.length_c   1.000
_cell.angle_alpha   90.00
_cell.angle_beta   90.00
_cell.angle_gamma   90.00
#
_symmetry.space_group_name_H-M   'P 1'
#
loop_
_entity.id
_entity.type
_entity.pdbx_description
1 polymer ?
#
loop_
_entity_poly.entity_id
_entity_poly.type
_entity_poly.pdbx_seq_one_letter_code
_entity_poly.pdbx_strand_id
1 'polypeptide(L)' 'MGPMNIMLFHSTYGLTPAVHAAAARLKDAGHEVRVPDLFEGHTFETVEEGMAYKDEVGKDELLKRAVLAAAPYSDQGL' A
#
# COMPACT_ATOMS: atom_id res chain seq x y z
N MET A 1 21.25 7.41 7.31
CA MET A 1 19.84 7.62 7.68
C MET A 1 19.52 6.63 8.79
N GLY A 2 18.83 7.02 9.85
CA GLY A 2 18.33 6.06 10.85
C GLY A 2 17.17 5.21 10.30
N PRO A 3 16.74 4.17 11.03
CA PRO A 3 15.52 3.43 10.71
C PRO A 3 14.33 4.39 10.62
N MET A 4 13.43 4.15 9.66
CA MET A 4 12.24 4.97 9.41
C MET A 4 11.01 4.08 9.35
N ASN A 5 9.86 4.63 9.75
CA ASN A 5 8.57 4.03 9.50
C ASN A 5 8.11 4.37 8.09
N ILE A 6 7.76 3.36 7.29
CA ILE A 6 7.35 3.52 5.90
C ILE A 6 6.00 2.83 5.68
N MET A 7 5.05 3.59 5.15
CA MET A 7 3.81 3.05 4.59
C MET A 7 3.95 2.96 3.07
N LEU A 8 3.99 1.75 2.52
CA LEU A 8 4.14 1.51 1.09
C LEU A 8 2.82 1.07 0.48
N PHE A 9 2.16 2.00 -0.21
CA PHE A 9 0.94 1.71 -0.98
C PHE A 9 1.27 1.18 -2.37
N HIS A 10 0.44 0.25 -2.85
CA HIS A 10 0.54 -0.28 -4.20
C HIS A 10 -0.06 0.67 -5.24
N SER A 11 0.24 0.43 -6.52
CA SER A 11 -0.39 1.13 -7.66
C SER A 11 -1.74 0.49 -8.02
N THR A 12 -2.34 0.91 -9.13
CA THR A 12 -3.60 0.35 -9.65
C THR A 12 -3.52 -1.13 -10.01
N TYR A 13 -2.32 -1.73 -10.05
CA TYR A 13 -2.17 -3.17 -10.24
C TYR A 13 -2.52 -4.02 -9.01
N GLY A 14 -2.86 -3.39 -7.88
CA GLY A 14 -3.09 -4.10 -6.61
C GLY A 14 -1.80 -4.48 -5.90
N LEU A 15 -1.92 -5.21 -4.79
CA LEU A 15 -0.77 -5.65 -3.98
C LEU A 15 -0.04 -6.83 -4.64
N THR A 16 0.82 -6.52 -5.63
CA THR A 16 1.56 -7.53 -6.40
C THR A 16 2.84 -8.02 -5.69
N PRO A 17 3.42 -9.16 -6.12
CA PRO A 17 4.72 -9.62 -5.62
C PRO A 17 5.86 -8.60 -5.74
N ALA A 18 5.79 -7.71 -6.74
CA ALA A 18 6.78 -6.65 -6.91
C ALA A 18 6.76 -5.63 -5.76
N VAL A 19 5.58 -5.32 -5.22
CA VAL A 19 5.44 -4.42 -4.06
C VAL A 19 6.02 -5.07 -2.81
N HIS A 20 5.79 -6.37 -2.61
CA HIS A 20 6.44 -7.13 -1.52
C HIS A 20 7.95 -7.17 -1.66
N ALA A 21 8.47 -7.35 -2.88
CA ALA A 21 9.91 -7.30 -3.14
C ALA A 21 10.51 -5.92 -2.85
N ALA A 22 9.81 -4.83 -3.19
CA ALA A 22 10.22 -3.48 -2.83
C ALA A 22 10.23 -3.26 -1.31
N ALA A 23 9.18 -3.72 -0.62
CA ALA A 23 9.11 -3.66 0.84
C ALA A 23 10.23 -4.46 1.51
N ALA A 24 10.57 -5.64 0.98
CA ALA A 24 11.67 -6.45 1.50
C ALA A 24 13.00 -5.70 1.44
N ARG A 25 13.32 -5.05 0.30
CA ARG A 25 14.55 -4.24 0.16
C ARG A 25 14.63 -3.09 1.18
N LEU A 26 13.51 -2.44 1.46
CA LEU A 26 13.43 -1.38 2.46
C LEU A 26 13.61 -1.93 3.89
N LYS A 27 13.04 -3.11 4.18
CA LYS A 27 13.25 -3.81 5.45
C LYS A 27 14.71 -4.24 5.63
N ASP A 28 15.34 -4.77 4.59
CA ASP A 28 16.76 -5.18 4.59
C ASP A 28 17.69 -3.98 4.82
N ALA A 29 17.27 -2.78 4.41
CA ALA A 29 17.96 -1.53 4.71
C ALA A 29 17.74 -1.03 6.16
N GLY A 30 16.96 -1.75 6.97
CA GLY A 30 16.70 -1.43 8.37
C GLY A 30 15.46 -0.57 8.63
N HIS A 31 14.56 -0.41 7.65
CA HIS A 31 13.30 0.34 7.84
C HIS A 31 12.15 -0.55 8.36
N GLU A 32 11.22 0.03 9.09
CA GLU A 32 9.96 -0.63 9.43
C GLU A 32 8.92 -0.35 8.34
N VAL A 33 8.55 -1.37 7.57
CA VAL A 33 7.71 -1.20 6.38
C VAL A 33 6.37 -1.92 6.52
N ARG A 34 5.30 -1.16 6.32
CA ARG A 34 3.91 -1.63 6.27
C ARG A 34 3.42 -1.58 4.83
N VAL A 35 2.70 -2.61 4.40
CA VAL A 35 2.25 -2.78 3.02
C VAL A 35 0.76 -3.15 3.02
N PRO A 36 -0.14 -2.17 3.20
CA PRO A 36 -1.56 -2.42 3.22
C PRO A 36 -2.08 -2.73 1.82
N ASP A 37 -3.07 -3.60 1.76
CA ASP A 37 -3.79 -3.91 0.53
C ASP A 37 -5.09 -3.09 0.48
N LEU A 38 -5.12 -2.06 -0.36
CA LEU A 38 -6.31 -1.25 -0.54
C LEU A 38 -7.34 -1.92 -1.46
N PHE A 39 -6.91 -2.91 -2.23
CA PHE A 39 -7.70 -3.65 -3.19
C PHE A 39 -8.12 -5.02 -2.67
N GLU A 40 -7.91 -5.32 -1.38
CA GLU A 40 -8.44 -6.52 -0.70
C GLU A 40 -8.11 -7.84 -1.42
N GLY A 41 -6.90 -7.96 -1.96
CA GLY A 41 -6.38 -9.12 -2.67
C GLY A 41 -6.59 -9.09 -4.18
N HIS A 42 -7.29 -8.09 -4.72
CA HIS A 42 -7.47 -7.93 -6.15
C HIS A 42 -6.20 -7.37 -6.80
N THR A 43 -5.69 -8.10 -7.79
CA THR A 43 -4.59 -7.67 -8.65
C THR A 43 -5.03 -7.70 -10.11
N PHE A 44 -4.42 -6.85 -10.93
CA PHE A 44 -4.78 -6.67 -12.33
C PHE A 44 -3.56 -6.84 -13.24
N GLU A 45 -3.77 -7.17 -14.51
CA GLU A 45 -2.70 -7.30 -15.50
C GLU A 45 -2.55 -6.02 -16.34
N THR A 46 -3.60 -5.19 -16.37
CA THR A 46 -3.62 -3.92 -17.10
C THR A 46 -3.94 -2.74 -16.17
N VAL A 47 -3.52 -1.54 -16.60
CA VAL A 47 -3.85 -0.31 -15.87
C VAL A 47 -5.34 -0.02 -15.95
N GLU A 48 -5.95 -0.31 -17.11
CA GLU A 48 -7.35 -0.08 -17.41
C GLU A 48 -8.27 -0.86 -16.48
N GLU A 49 -8.02 -2.16 -16.29
CA GLU A 49 -8.79 -3.00 -15.35
C GLU A 49 -8.64 -2.51 -13.91
N GLY A 50 -7.40 -2.19 -13.51
CA GLY A 50 -7.12 -1.67 -12.17
C GLY A 50 -7.76 -0.31 -11.90
N MET A 51 -7.81 0.55 -12.91
CA MET A 51 -8.50 1.85 -12.82
C MET A 51 -10.01 1.69 -12.77
N ALA A 52 -10.58 0.76 -13.55
CA ALA A 52 -12.01 0.45 -13.49
C ALA A 52 -12.40 -0.05 -12.09
N TYR A 53 -11.61 -0.96 -11.49
CA TYR A 53 -11.83 -1.40 -10.11
C TYR A 53 -11.65 -0.27 -9.09
N LYS A 54 -10.63 0.58 -9.26
CA LYS A 54 -10.43 1.77 -8.42
C LYS A 54 -11.67 2.67 -8.41
N ASP A 55 -12.28 2.85 -9.58
CA ASP A 55 -13.45 3.69 -9.76
C ASP A 55 -14.74 3.03 -9.23
N GLU A 56 -14.84 1.70 -9.32
CA GLU A 56 -15.89 0.90 -8.68
C GLU A 56 -15.86 0.99 -7.15
N VAL A 57 -14.68 0.81 -6.54
CA VAL A 57 -14.50 0.96 -5.07
C VAL A 57 -14.70 2.41 -4.64
N GLY A 58 -14.22 3.35 -5.44
CA GLY A 58 -14.35 4.78 -5.20
C GLY A 58 -13.23 5.36 -4.32
N LYS A 59 -12.94 6.65 -4.54
CA LYS A 59 -11.83 7.36 -3.86
C LYS A 59 -12.01 7.46 -2.35
N ASP A 60 -13.23 7.71 -1.88
CA ASP A 60 -13.49 7.92 -0.45
C ASP A 60 -13.27 6.64 0.35
N GLU A 61 -13.70 5.49 -0.19
CA GLU A 61 -13.48 4.20 0.46
C GLU A 61 -11.99 3.81 0.43
N LEU A 62 -11.29 4.02 -0.68
CA LEU A 62 -9.84 3.80 -0.75
C LEU A 62 -9.08 4.70 0.24
N LEU A 63 -9.48 5.96 0.38
CA LEU A 63 -8.89 6.88 1.35
C LEU A 63 -9.17 6.41 2.79
N LYS A 64 -10.41 6.01 3.08
CA LYS A 64 -10.77 5.45 4.38
C LYS A 64 -9.93 4.21 4.72
N ARG A 65 -9.74 3.28 3.78
CA ARG A 65 -8.87 2.11 3.95
C ARG A 65 -7.43 2.52 4.24
N ALA A 66 -6.89 3.49 3.50
CA ALA A 66 -5.55 4.00 3.72
C ALA A 66 -5.39 4.64 5.11
N VAL A 67 -6.36 5.45 5.55
CA VAL A 67 -6.37 6.05 6.89
C VAL A 67 -6.44 4.99 7.96
N LEU A 68 -7.33 4.00 7.83
CA LEU A 68 -7.45 2.90 8.80
C LEU A 68 -6.17 2.05 8.89
N ALA A 69 -5.45 1.88 7.78
CA ALA A 69 -4.16 1.20 7.77
C ALA A 69 -3.04 2.01 8.44
N ALA A 70 -3.07 3.34 8.31
CA ALA A 70 -2.03 4.23 8.87
C ALA A 70 -2.28 4.62 10.33
N ALA A 71 -3.54 4.82 10.73
CA ALA A 71 -3.92 5.35 12.03
C ALA A 71 -3.31 4.61 13.24
N PRO A 72 -3.18 3.27 13.26
CA PRO A 72 -2.53 2.58 14.39
C PRO A 72 -1.06 2.96 14.63
N TYR A 73 -0.44 3.66 13.68
CA TYR A 73 0.98 4.01 13.70
C TYR A 73 1.23 5.52 13.71
N SER A 74 0.19 6.34 13.84
CA SER A 74 0.32 7.82 13.79
C SER A 74 1.28 8.37 14.84
N ASP A 75 1.31 7.76 16.01
CA ASP A 75 2.17 8.19 17.13
C ASP A 75 3.66 7.84 16.90
N GLN A 76 3.96 7.07 15.84
CA GLN A 76 5.31 6.63 15.46
C GLN A 76 5.88 7.45 14.28
N GLY A 77 5.20 8.54 13.89
CA GLY A 77 5.62 9.41 12.79
C GLY A 77 5.17 8.95 11.40
N LEU A 78 4.04 8.23 11.34
CA LEU A 78 3.34 7.87 10.10
C LEU A 78 2.04 8.65 9.90
#